data_AF-A0A0J7K9S3-F1
#
_entry.id   AF-A0A0J7K9S3-F1
#
_cell.length_a   1.000
_cell.length_b   1.000
_cell.length_c   1.000
_cell.angle_alpha   90.00
_cell.angle_beta   90.00
_cell.angle_gamma   90.00
#
_symmetry.space_group_name_H-M   'P 1'
#
loop_
_entity.id
_entity.type
_entity.pdbx_description
1 polymer ?
#
loop_
_entity_poly.entity_id
_entity_poly.type
_entity_poly.pdbx_seq_one_letter_code
_entity_poly.pdbx_strand_id
1 'polypeptide(L)'
;MTSRLDRLFILLETGTNAVTKRAAAQQLGEAQRLHPHDLHHLLARVSTLLKSPQWDTRVSAAHAVQAILAQVPPWDPESIKKEASADELEVTKRKTPPARLNLKSFDMGRVLARSSHLTGSEGSEYDLTISEGEQLSLPNQQEKLAAKLGFHPRLMGVDTADLFTVEDLTPMVQMTQVNTIPVDETLNQPGGLSRREMNRAKRKVLYTFELLFITNTFPLNAGSKCSASSELVSGVPDGTGCWPDSVVDWPLEPFAESLCQDLFSQKWEVRHGAATALRELIRLHGKGLDRFGDFVSDQVVAPVRETCAQALGSLFLLMPGGQDAKDTNGVFHGILSIVLKLLGHDEWEARHGALLALKYLLAVRDDLLDEILPRVFPAIIQGLSDPVDDVGAAAASALIPVAYALPRLLKSAELEAIVIRLWQLLKEQDDLAAACNSFMGLLAAILSLPAAHACLTPQPLSQDSNNTHKK
;
A
#
# COMPACT_ATOMS: atom_id res chain seq x y z
N MET A 1 -2.36 12.43 -35.57
CA MET A 1 -3.29 13.30 -34.81
C MET A 1 -3.61 12.60 -33.50
N THR A 2 -3.44 13.24 -32.35
CA THR A 2 -3.81 12.65 -31.05
C THR A 2 -5.33 12.60 -30.90
N SER A 3 -5.87 11.45 -30.49
CA SER A 3 -7.31 11.30 -30.28
C SER A 3 -7.78 12.14 -29.08
N ARG A 4 -9.10 12.41 -28.98
CA ARG A 4 -9.66 13.12 -27.82
C ARG A 4 -9.37 12.37 -26.50
N LEU A 5 -9.43 11.04 -26.55
CA LEU A 5 -9.11 10.16 -25.43
C LEU A 5 -7.62 10.28 -25.04
N ASP A 6 -6.70 10.31 -26.00
CA ASP A 6 -5.25 10.52 -25.72
C ASP A 6 -4.97 11.83 -25.00
N ARG A 7 -5.70 12.89 -25.36
CA ARG A 7 -5.56 14.19 -24.68
C ARG A 7 -5.96 14.12 -23.21
N LEU A 8 -6.93 13.28 -22.83
CA LEU A 8 -7.29 13.09 -21.43
C LEU A 8 -6.15 12.45 -20.64
N PHE A 9 -5.52 11.42 -21.19
CA PHE A 9 -4.34 10.79 -20.56
C PHE A 9 -3.17 11.76 -20.43
N ILE A 10 -2.90 12.55 -21.47
CA ILE A 10 -1.86 13.60 -21.40
C ILE A 10 -2.20 14.62 -20.31
N LEU A 11 -3.46 15.03 -20.17
CA LEU A 11 -3.88 15.98 -19.14
C LEU A 11 -3.71 15.44 -17.71
N LEU A 12 -3.83 14.13 -17.48
CA LEU A 12 -3.54 13.54 -16.17
C LEU A 12 -2.05 13.70 -15.79
N GLU A 13 -1.17 13.60 -16.77
CA GLU A 13 0.27 13.72 -16.57
C GLU A 13 0.70 15.20 -16.50
N THR A 14 0.41 15.97 -17.55
CA THR A 14 0.93 17.33 -17.76
C THR A 14 -0.01 18.45 -17.28
N GLY A 15 -1.17 18.12 -16.72
CA GLY A 15 -2.12 19.12 -16.22
C GLY A 15 -1.46 20.01 -15.15
N THR A 16 -1.61 21.33 -15.28
CA THR A 16 -0.95 22.29 -14.37
C THR A 16 -1.59 22.33 -12.98
N ASN A 17 -2.91 22.13 -12.89
CA ASN A 17 -3.68 22.26 -11.67
C ASN A 17 -4.42 20.96 -11.33
N ALA A 18 -4.56 20.64 -10.04
CA ALA A 18 -5.26 19.46 -9.54
C ALA A 18 -6.72 19.38 -10.04
N VAL A 19 -7.40 20.52 -10.16
CA VAL A 19 -8.79 20.60 -10.69
C VAL A 19 -8.86 20.10 -12.13
N THR A 20 -7.92 20.53 -12.99
CA THR A 20 -7.86 20.10 -14.40
C THR A 20 -7.61 18.60 -14.50
N LYS A 21 -6.69 18.06 -13.69
CA LYS A 21 -6.41 16.62 -13.63
C LYS A 21 -7.64 15.84 -13.17
N ARG A 22 -8.35 16.34 -12.16
CA ARG A 22 -9.60 15.74 -11.65
C ARG A 22 -10.72 15.76 -12.69
N ALA A 23 -10.87 16.85 -13.43
CA ALA A 23 -11.84 16.95 -14.52
C ALA A 23 -11.51 15.98 -15.68
N ALA A 24 -10.22 15.81 -16.02
CA ALA A 24 -9.79 14.82 -17.00
C ALA A 24 -10.09 13.37 -16.54
N ALA A 25 -9.83 13.07 -15.26
CA ALA A 25 -10.19 11.79 -14.65
C ALA A 25 -11.71 11.52 -14.71
N GLN A 26 -12.54 12.51 -14.38
CA GLN A 26 -14.00 12.41 -14.50
C GLN A 26 -14.44 12.14 -15.94
N GLN A 27 -13.82 12.79 -16.93
CA GLN A 27 -14.13 12.54 -18.34
C GLN A 27 -13.74 11.14 -18.81
N LEU A 28 -12.71 10.51 -18.22
CA LEU A 28 -12.41 9.09 -18.48
C LEU A 28 -13.48 8.16 -17.89
N GLY A 29 -14.02 8.49 -16.72
CA GLY A 29 -15.20 7.80 -16.18
C GLY A 29 -16.42 7.93 -17.10
N GLU A 30 -16.69 9.13 -17.61
CA GLU A 30 -17.76 9.35 -18.59
C GLU A 30 -17.55 8.59 -19.90
N ALA A 31 -16.30 8.48 -20.35
CA ALA A 31 -15.96 7.66 -21.51
C ALA A 31 -16.28 6.18 -21.25
N GLN A 32 -15.97 5.66 -20.06
CA GLN A 32 -16.35 4.30 -19.66
C GLN A 32 -17.87 4.10 -19.66
N ARG A 33 -18.63 5.07 -19.16
CA ARG A 33 -20.10 5.01 -19.15
C ARG A 33 -20.69 4.94 -20.56
N LEU A 34 -20.13 5.71 -21.49
CA LEU A 34 -20.59 5.78 -22.88
C LEU A 34 -20.11 4.58 -23.72
N HIS A 35 -18.93 4.05 -23.41
CA HIS A 35 -18.30 2.95 -24.12
C HIS A 35 -17.85 1.83 -23.16
N PRO A 36 -18.80 1.04 -22.61
CA PRO A 36 -18.48 -0.02 -21.63
C PRO A 36 -17.42 -1.02 -22.09
N HIS A 37 -17.34 -1.30 -23.40
CA HIS A 37 -16.39 -2.18 -24.07
C HIS A 37 -14.92 -1.77 -23.94
N ASP A 38 -14.66 -0.50 -23.68
CA ASP A 38 -13.29 0.00 -23.54
C ASP A 38 -12.76 -0.14 -22.10
N LEU A 39 -13.50 -0.75 -21.16
CA LEU A 39 -13.11 -0.87 -19.75
C LEU A 39 -11.67 -1.32 -19.54
N HIS A 40 -11.32 -2.48 -20.06
CA HIS A 40 -10.01 -3.06 -19.87
C HIS A 40 -8.92 -2.27 -20.59
N HIS A 41 -9.25 -1.63 -21.72
CA HIS A 41 -8.34 -0.73 -22.42
C HIS A 41 -8.05 0.53 -21.61
N LEU A 42 -9.07 1.17 -21.05
CA LEU A 42 -8.94 2.35 -20.19
C LEU A 42 -8.13 2.01 -18.95
N LEU A 43 -8.43 0.90 -18.27
CA LEU A 43 -7.69 0.45 -17.08
C LEU A 43 -6.23 0.14 -17.41
N ALA A 44 -5.95 -0.54 -18.53
CA ALA A 44 -4.57 -0.82 -18.96
C ALA A 44 -3.78 0.47 -19.20
N ARG A 45 -4.39 1.48 -19.84
CA ARG A 45 -3.74 2.78 -20.05
C ARG A 45 -3.55 3.58 -18.77
N VAL A 46 -4.51 3.55 -17.84
CA VAL A 46 -4.32 4.21 -16.53
C VAL A 46 -3.24 3.48 -15.72
N SER A 47 -3.11 2.16 -15.86
CA SER A 47 -2.11 1.36 -15.17
C SER A 47 -0.67 1.76 -15.49
N THR A 48 -0.39 2.24 -16.70
CA THR A 48 0.95 2.77 -17.02
C THR A 48 1.24 4.06 -16.24
N LEU A 49 0.25 4.93 -16.08
CA LEU A 49 0.36 6.17 -15.32
C LEU A 49 0.47 5.92 -13.80
N LEU A 50 -0.11 4.84 -13.28
CA LEU A 50 0.09 4.43 -11.88
C LEU A 50 1.56 4.10 -11.57
N LYS A 51 2.34 3.70 -12.58
CA LYS A 51 3.77 3.36 -12.47
C LYS A 51 4.70 4.57 -12.68
N SER A 52 4.13 5.76 -12.88
CA SER A 52 4.86 7.00 -13.10
C SER A 52 5.76 7.38 -11.91
N PRO A 53 6.98 7.90 -12.13
CA PRO A 53 7.82 8.40 -11.05
C PRO A 53 7.28 9.67 -10.39
N GLN A 54 6.50 10.48 -11.13
CA GLN A 54 5.88 11.69 -10.59
C GLN A 54 4.69 11.37 -9.67
N TRP A 55 4.75 11.87 -8.43
CA TRP A 55 3.69 11.71 -7.41
C TRP A 55 2.31 12.16 -7.93
N ASP A 56 2.21 13.38 -8.45
CA ASP A 56 0.94 13.95 -8.90
C ASP A 56 0.30 13.17 -10.05
N THR A 57 1.12 12.60 -10.92
CA THR A 57 0.64 11.73 -12.02
C THR A 57 0.02 10.46 -11.45
N ARG A 58 0.66 9.83 -10.45
CA ARG A 58 0.09 8.64 -9.78
C ARG A 58 -1.22 8.94 -9.07
N VAL A 59 -1.27 10.06 -8.34
CA VAL A 59 -2.51 10.50 -7.65
C VAL A 59 -3.62 10.78 -8.66
N SER A 60 -3.30 11.40 -9.79
CA SER A 60 -4.28 11.70 -10.85
C SER A 60 -4.74 10.46 -11.59
N ALA A 61 -3.83 9.50 -11.83
CA ALA A 61 -4.16 8.18 -12.36
C ALA A 61 -5.07 7.40 -11.40
N ALA A 62 -4.82 7.45 -10.09
CA ALA A 62 -5.71 6.84 -9.10
C ALA A 62 -7.12 7.47 -9.10
N HIS A 63 -7.22 8.79 -9.21
CA HIS A 63 -8.51 9.45 -9.41
C HIS A 63 -9.21 9.00 -10.70
N ALA A 64 -8.45 8.71 -11.77
CA ALA A 64 -9.01 8.15 -13.00
C ALA A 64 -9.51 6.71 -12.81
N VAL A 65 -8.77 5.86 -12.08
CA VAL A 65 -9.25 4.52 -11.68
C VAL A 65 -10.56 4.64 -10.91
N GLN A 66 -10.62 5.51 -9.90
CA GLN A 66 -11.85 5.75 -9.13
C GLN A 66 -13.01 6.17 -10.04
N ALA A 67 -12.80 7.14 -10.94
CA ALA A 67 -13.84 7.65 -11.83
C ALA A 67 -14.33 6.60 -12.84
N ILE A 68 -13.42 5.77 -13.38
CA ILE A 68 -13.76 4.67 -14.29
C ILE A 68 -14.57 3.61 -13.52
N LEU A 69 -14.05 3.13 -12.39
CA LEU A 69 -14.67 2.06 -11.61
C LEU A 69 -16.03 2.48 -11.04
N ALA A 70 -16.25 3.75 -10.75
CA ALA A 70 -17.55 4.25 -10.29
C ALA A 70 -18.64 4.17 -11.36
N GLN A 71 -18.27 4.04 -12.64
CA GLN A 71 -19.20 3.85 -13.76
C GLN A 71 -19.33 2.39 -14.19
N VAL A 72 -18.62 1.46 -13.53
CA VAL A 72 -18.73 0.02 -13.77
C VAL A 72 -19.83 -0.55 -12.87
N PRO A 73 -20.81 -1.29 -13.42
CA PRO A 73 -21.90 -1.86 -12.63
C PRO A 73 -21.38 -2.92 -11.64
N PRO A 74 -22.03 -3.06 -10.46
CA PRO A 74 -21.65 -4.08 -9.49
C PRO A 74 -21.78 -5.48 -10.11
N TRP A 75 -20.85 -6.37 -9.76
CA TRP A 75 -20.89 -7.77 -10.16
C TRP A 75 -21.50 -8.61 -9.04
N ASP A 76 -22.72 -9.13 -9.25
CA ASP A 76 -23.43 -10.00 -8.31
C ASP A 76 -24.02 -11.20 -9.08
N PRO A 77 -23.19 -12.21 -9.40
CA PRO A 77 -23.66 -13.37 -10.14
C PRO A 77 -24.64 -14.18 -9.28
N GLU A 78 -25.76 -14.59 -9.87
CA GLU A 78 -26.63 -15.54 -9.21
C GLU A 78 -25.88 -16.87 -8.99
N SER A 79 -26.05 -17.47 -7.81
CA SER A 79 -25.49 -18.80 -7.56
C SER A 79 -26.06 -19.78 -8.58
N ILE A 80 -25.21 -20.35 -9.44
CA ILE A 80 -25.63 -21.38 -10.38
C ILE A 80 -26.25 -22.52 -9.57
N LYS A 81 -27.57 -22.68 -9.68
CA LYS A 81 -28.28 -23.83 -9.14
C LYS A 81 -27.73 -25.05 -9.87
N LYS A 82 -26.95 -25.88 -9.17
CA LYS A 82 -26.55 -27.19 -9.67
C LYS A 82 -27.81 -28.05 -9.81
N GLU A 83 -28.48 -27.96 -10.94
CA GLU A 83 -29.35 -29.05 -11.36
C GLU A 83 -28.42 -30.19 -11.76
N ALA A 84 -28.46 -31.26 -10.96
CA ALA A 84 -27.74 -32.48 -11.23
C ALA A 84 -28.34 -33.15 -12.48
N SER A 85 -27.79 -32.82 -13.65
CA SER A 85 -27.82 -33.70 -14.81
C SER A 85 -26.40 -34.16 -15.08
N ALA A 86 -26.22 -35.48 -15.09
CA ALA A 86 -24.93 -36.16 -15.03
C ALA A 86 -24.32 -36.42 -16.42
N ASP A 87 -24.64 -35.60 -17.43
CA ASP A 87 -24.16 -35.78 -18.80
C ASP A 87 -23.74 -34.44 -19.40
N GLU A 88 -22.51 -34.01 -19.09
CA GLU A 88 -21.67 -33.14 -19.93
C GLU A 88 -20.24 -33.06 -19.32
N LEU A 89 -19.67 -34.23 -19.07
CA LEU A 89 -18.25 -34.37 -18.78
C LEU A 89 -17.49 -34.37 -20.11
N GLU A 90 -17.19 -33.20 -20.70
CA GLU A 90 -16.02 -33.02 -21.61
C GLU A 90 -15.69 -31.57 -22.02
N VAL A 91 -16.47 -30.53 -21.69
CA VAL A 91 -16.13 -29.14 -22.04
C VAL A 91 -16.07 -28.24 -20.81
N THR A 92 -14.99 -28.36 -20.04
CA THR A 92 -14.32 -27.27 -19.32
C THR A 92 -13.20 -27.90 -18.51
N LYS A 93 -12.00 -28.00 -19.11
CA LYS A 93 -10.77 -28.05 -18.32
C LYS A 93 -10.72 -26.75 -17.52
N ARG A 94 -11.34 -26.75 -16.33
CA ARG A 94 -11.18 -25.68 -15.34
C ARG A 94 -9.67 -25.55 -15.13
N LYS A 95 -9.09 -24.43 -15.58
CA LYS A 95 -7.80 -23.99 -15.04
C LYS A 95 -8.01 -24.00 -13.53
N THR A 96 -7.25 -24.82 -12.81
CA THR A 96 -7.20 -24.76 -11.35
C THR A 96 -7.07 -23.28 -10.98
N PRO A 97 -7.96 -22.73 -10.14
CA PRO A 97 -7.81 -21.34 -9.72
C PRO A 97 -6.39 -21.17 -9.17
N PRO A 98 -5.73 -20.05 -9.44
CA PRO A 98 -4.37 -19.81 -8.96
C PRO A 98 -4.33 -20.09 -7.46
N ALA A 99 -3.25 -20.71 -6.99
CA ALA A 99 -3.13 -21.22 -5.63
C ALA A 99 -3.39 -20.09 -4.62
N ARG A 100 -4.64 -20.00 -4.14
CA ARG A 100 -5.07 -18.93 -3.23
C ARG A 100 -4.31 -19.07 -1.92
N LEU A 101 -3.69 -17.98 -1.47
CA LEU A 101 -3.03 -17.95 -0.18
C LEU A 101 -4.07 -18.16 0.92
N ASN A 102 -3.71 -18.90 1.96
CA ASN A 102 -4.55 -19.11 3.12
C ASN A 102 -3.82 -18.66 4.38
N LEU A 103 -4.56 -18.14 5.35
CA LEU A 103 -4.00 -17.66 6.62
C LEU A 103 -3.56 -18.81 7.54
N LYS A 104 -4.05 -20.03 7.33
CA LYS A 104 -3.69 -21.20 8.15
C LYS A 104 -2.23 -21.63 7.93
N SER A 105 -1.73 -21.49 6.71
CA SER A 105 -0.34 -21.78 6.33
C SER A 105 0.55 -20.53 6.32
N PHE A 106 0.04 -19.39 6.77
CA PHE A 106 0.83 -18.17 6.85
C PHE A 106 1.78 -18.21 8.05
N ASP A 107 3.08 -18.15 7.77
CA ASP A 107 4.14 -18.11 8.77
C ASP A 107 4.86 -16.77 8.69
N MET A 108 4.55 -15.88 9.63
CA MET A 108 5.11 -14.54 9.70
C MET A 108 6.63 -14.54 9.91
N GLY A 109 7.15 -15.45 10.74
CA GLY A 109 8.58 -15.53 11.02
C GLY A 109 9.37 -15.92 9.78
N ARG A 110 8.82 -16.85 8.99
CA ARG A 110 9.39 -17.22 7.68
C ARG A 110 9.36 -16.07 6.68
N VAL A 111 8.26 -15.32 6.61
CA VAL A 111 8.15 -14.18 5.69
C VAL A 111 9.15 -13.10 6.05
N LEU A 112 9.22 -12.69 7.32
CA LEU A 112 10.15 -11.63 7.74
C LEU A 112 11.62 -12.06 7.56
N ALA A 113 11.95 -13.32 7.82
CA ALA A 113 13.31 -13.83 7.65
C ALA A 113 13.75 -14.04 6.19
N ARG A 114 12.83 -14.26 5.25
CA ARG A 114 13.16 -14.65 3.86
C ARG A 114 12.69 -13.67 2.79
N SER A 115 11.87 -12.68 3.15
CA SER A 115 11.35 -11.71 2.19
C SER A 115 12.41 -10.69 1.80
N SER A 116 12.40 -10.29 0.54
CA SER A 116 13.21 -9.17 0.05
C SER A 116 12.79 -7.86 0.73
N HIS A 117 13.74 -7.11 1.29
CA HIS A 117 13.46 -5.79 1.85
C HIS A 117 13.10 -4.78 0.76
N LEU A 118 11.82 -4.36 0.73
CA LEU A 118 11.30 -3.42 -0.27
C LEU A 118 11.65 -1.97 0.11
N THR A 119 12.89 -1.56 -0.16
CA THR A 119 13.41 -0.21 0.12
C THR A 119 12.95 0.82 -0.94
N GLY A 120 13.40 2.08 -0.83
CA GLY A 120 13.02 3.14 -1.76
C GLY A 120 13.48 2.90 -3.20
N SER A 121 14.69 2.37 -3.38
CA SER A 121 15.20 1.86 -4.66
C SER A 121 16.30 0.85 -4.33
N GLU A 122 16.26 -0.32 -4.97
CA GLU A 122 17.32 -1.34 -4.84
C GLU A 122 18.56 -0.98 -5.69
N GLY A 123 18.51 0.10 -6.48
CA GLY A 123 19.60 0.49 -7.39
C GLY A 123 19.63 -0.28 -8.71
N SER A 124 18.72 -1.22 -8.93
CA SER A 124 18.57 -1.95 -10.20
C SER A 124 18.16 -1.07 -11.39
N GLU A 125 17.87 0.21 -11.14
CA GLU A 125 17.65 1.23 -12.18
C GLU A 125 18.97 1.73 -12.82
N TYR A 126 20.11 1.39 -12.20
CA TYR A 126 21.45 1.64 -12.72
C TYR A 126 22.04 0.43 -13.45
N ASP A 127 21.37 -0.73 -13.40
CA ASP A 127 21.72 -1.86 -14.25
C ASP A 127 21.31 -1.51 -15.69
N LEU A 128 22.31 -1.54 -16.57
CA LEU A 128 22.12 -1.31 -18.01
C LEU A 128 21.02 -2.23 -18.52
N THR A 129 19.88 -1.65 -18.91
CA THR A 129 18.79 -2.39 -19.54
C THR A 129 19.27 -2.94 -20.89
N ILE A 130 19.74 -4.17 -20.89
CA ILE A 130 19.94 -4.93 -22.13
C ILE A 130 18.55 -5.13 -22.73
N SER A 131 18.40 -4.66 -23.97
CA SER A 131 17.19 -4.74 -24.78
C SER A 131 16.57 -6.14 -24.72
N GLU A 132 15.28 -6.20 -24.39
CA GLU A 132 14.47 -7.42 -24.38
C GLU A 132 14.57 -8.14 -25.72
N GLY A 133 15.20 -9.31 -25.69
CA GLY A 133 15.43 -10.13 -26.86
C GLY A 133 15.94 -11.51 -26.45
N GLU A 134 15.08 -12.29 -25.78
CA GLU A 134 14.94 -13.75 -25.91
C GLU A 134 14.04 -14.30 -24.79
N GLN A 135 12.85 -14.78 -25.16
CA GLN A 135 11.92 -15.46 -24.26
C GLN A 135 12.45 -16.85 -23.91
N LEU A 136 13.22 -16.94 -22.82
CA LEU A 136 13.34 -18.18 -22.06
C LEU A 136 12.06 -18.34 -21.23
N SER A 137 11.34 -19.45 -21.44
CA SER A 137 10.09 -19.84 -20.78
C SER A 137 10.08 -19.46 -19.29
N LEU A 138 9.45 -18.32 -18.96
CA LEU A 138 9.39 -17.82 -17.60
C LEU A 138 8.63 -18.84 -16.72
N PRO A 139 9.13 -19.21 -15.52
CA PRO A 139 8.27 -19.81 -14.51
C PRO A 139 7.06 -18.88 -14.29
N ASN A 140 5.89 -19.47 -14.00
CA ASN A 140 4.65 -18.70 -13.85
C ASN A 140 4.91 -17.48 -12.97
N GLN A 141 4.45 -16.29 -13.36
CA GLN A 141 4.74 -15.05 -12.62
C GLN A 141 4.32 -15.11 -11.14
N GLN A 142 3.33 -15.94 -10.82
CA GLN A 142 2.92 -16.30 -9.46
C GLN A 142 3.99 -17.08 -8.68
N GLU A 143 4.80 -17.93 -9.33
CA GLU A 143 5.93 -18.64 -8.72
C GLU A 143 7.05 -17.67 -8.36
N LYS A 144 7.29 -16.63 -9.17
CA LYS A 144 8.24 -15.56 -8.83
C LYS A 144 7.78 -14.76 -7.62
N LEU A 145 6.49 -14.45 -7.52
CA LEU A 145 5.91 -13.80 -6.34
C LEU A 145 6.00 -14.69 -5.10
N ALA A 146 5.65 -15.97 -5.23
CA ALA A 146 5.78 -16.95 -4.15
C ALA A 146 7.24 -17.09 -3.69
N ALA A 147 8.22 -17.00 -4.60
CA ALA A 147 9.64 -16.99 -4.27
C ALA A 147 10.03 -15.72 -3.48
N LYS A 148 9.62 -14.52 -3.95
CA LYS A 148 9.85 -13.25 -3.25
C LYS A 148 9.24 -13.20 -1.84
N LEU A 149 8.11 -13.87 -1.65
CA LEU A 149 7.42 -13.98 -0.37
C LEU A 149 7.92 -15.15 0.51
N GLY A 150 8.89 -15.94 0.04
CA GLY A 150 9.45 -17.08 0.78
C GLY A 150 8.54 -18.32 0.86
N PHE A 151 7.51 -18.42 0.01
CA PHE A 151 6.53 -19.50 -0.05
C PHE A 151 6.77 -20.55 -1.15
N HIS A 152 7.82 -20.42 -1.97
CA HIS A 152 8.01 -21.29 -3.14
C HIS A 152 8.41 -22.73 -2.75
N PRO A 153 7.69 -23.79 -3.22
CA PRO A 153 7.89 -25.18 -2.79
C PRO A 153 9.30 -25.74 -3.05
N ARG A 154 9.97 -25.32 -4.12
CA ARG A 154 11.35 -25.76 -4.46
C ARG A 154 12.45 -24.96 -3.76
N LEU A 155 12.11 -23.84 -3.14
CA LEU A 155 13.05 -22.96 -2.42
C LEU A 155 12.90 -23.10 -0.89
N MET A 156 12.19 -24.14 -0.43
CA MET A 156 12.12 -24.50 0.98
C MET A 156 13.47 -25.04 1.46
N GLY A 157 14.40 -24.14 1.80
CA GLY A 157 15.69 -24.48 2.40
C GLY A 157 16.93 -23.84 1.76
N VAL A 158 16.77 -22.96 0.76
CA VAL A 158 17.89 -22.26 0.12
C VAL A 158 17.71 -20.75 0.26
N ASP A 159 18.78 -20.05 0.64
CA ASP A 159 18.80 -18.60 0.78
C ASP A 159 18.60 -17.94 -0.60
N THR A 160 17.56 -17.10 -0.73
CA THR A 160 17.15 -16.53 -2.02
C THR A 160 18.02 -15.35 -2.46
N ALA A 161 18.90 -14.85 -1.59
CA ALA A 161 19.85 -13.79 -1.92
C ALA A 161 20.91 -14.22 -2.96
N ASP A 162 21.24 -15.51 -3.02
CA ASP A 162 22.38 -16.03 -3.81
C ASP A 162 21.97 -16.77 -5.10
N LEU A 163 20.68 -16.85 -5.43
CA LEU A 163 20.19 -17.74 -6.50
C LEU A 163 20.13 -17.10 -7.90
N PHE A 164 20.44 -15.81 -8.01
CA PHE A 164 20.52 -15.11 -9.30
C PHE A 164 21.74 -14.20 -9.31
N THR A 165 22.93 -14.75 -9.55
CA THR A 165 24.10 -13.94 -9.89
C THR A 165 24.16 -13.71 -11.40
N VAL A 166 24.70 -12.57 -11.80
CA VAL A 166 24.80 -12.10 -13.20
C VAL A 166 25.63 -13.06 -14.08
N GLU A 167 26.38 -13.97 -13.45
CA GLU A 167 27.20 -14.98 -14.09
C GLU A 167 26.37 -16.05 -14.83
N ASP A 168 25.14 -16.32 -14.39
CA ASP A 168 24.23 -17.27 -15.04
C ASP A 168 23.52 -16.73 -16.29
N LEU A 169 23.68 -15.43 -16.61
CA LEU A 169 23.03 -14.75 -17.74
C LEU A 169 23.98 -14.31 -18.86
N THR A 170 25.27 -14.67 -18.79
CA THR A 170 26.25 -14.24 -19.80
C THR A 170 26.89 -15.43 -20.53
N PRO A 171 26.87 -15.48 -21.88
CA PRO A 171 27.73 -16.40 -22.59
C PRO A 171 29.19 -15.97 -22.42
N MET A 172 30.07 -16.91 -22.05
CA MET A 172 31.49 -16.65 -21.83
C MET A 172 32.13 -16.00 -23.07
N VAL A 173 32.45 -14.72 -22.97
CA VAL A 173 33.38 -14.03 -23.87
C VAL A 173 34.60 -13.66 -23.05
N GLN A 174 35.73 -14.30 -23.34
CA GLN A 174 37.03 -13.94 -22.78
C GLN A 174 37.40 -12.53 -23.22
N MET A 175 37.49 -11.59 -22.27
CA MET A 175 38.30 -10.39 -22.43
C MET A 175 39.07 -10.03 -21.16
N THR A 176 40.33 -9.69 -21.42
CA THR A 176 41.48 -9.26 -20.61
C THR A 176 41.21 -8.55 -19.28
N GLN A 177 41.97 -8.99 -18.27
CA GLN A 177 42.05 -8.48 -16.90
C GLN A 177 42.30 -6.96 -16.82
N VAL A 178 41.44 -6.27 -16.07
CA VAL A 178 41.75 -4.99 -15.42
C VAL A 178 41.61 -5.26 -13.91
N ASN A 179 42.70 -5.12 -13.18
CA ASN A 179 42.74 -5.39 -11.74
C ASN A 179 41.84 -4.42 -10.98
N THR A 180 40.72 -4.91 -10.46
CA THR A 180 39.91 -4.24 -9.45
C THR A 180 40.34 -4.70 -8.06
N ILE A 181 40.55 -3.73 -7.17
CA ILE A 181 40.91 -3.98 -5.76
C ILE A 181 39.64 -4.44 -5.02
N PRO A 182 39.70 -5.48 -4.17
CA PRO A 182 38.53 -5.97 -3.42
C PRO A 182 37.97 -4.94 -2.45
N VAL A 183 36.63 -4.92 -2.32
CA VAL A 183 35.85 -3.99 -1.48
C VAL A 183 36.25 -4.01 0.00
N ASP A 184 36.90 -5.08 0.45
CA ASP A 184 37.31 -5.25 1.85
C ASP A 184 38.46 -4.31 2.28
N GLU A 185 39.21 -3.73 1.33
CA GLU A 185 40.23 -2.70 1.63
C GLU A 185 39.66 -1.27 1.67
N THR A 186 38.39 -1.05 1.27
CA THR A 186 37.78 0.29 1.28
C THR A 186 37.04 0.60 2.58
N LEU A 187 36.76 -0.42 3.40
CA LEU A 187 36.01 -0.29 4.66
C LEU A 187 36.85 0.11 5.87
N ASN A 188 38.19 0.21 5.74
CA ASN A 188 39.10 0.52 6.83
C ASN A 188 39.85 1.88 6.67
N GLN A 189 39.18 2.92 6.17
CA GLN A 189 39.70 4.30 6.27
C GLN A 189 38.94 5.12 7.32
N PRO A 190 39.61 5.65 8.35
CA PRO A 190 38.97 6.50 9.36
C PRO A 190 38.87 7.93 8.82
N GLY A 191 37.74 8.27 8.19
CA GLY A 191 37.49 9.63 7.72
C GLY A 191 36.27 9.76 6.82
N GLY A 192 35.06 9.60 7.37
CA GLY A 192 33.82 9.88 6.65
C GLY A 192 33.62 11.38 6.39
N LEU A 193 33.22 11.74 5.16
CA LEU A 193 32.89 13.11 4.75
C LEU A 193 31.74 13.69 5.59
N SER A 194 31.81 14.99 5.91
CA SER A 194 30.82 15.68 6.73
C SER A 194 29.47 15.79 6.04
N ARG A 195 28.37 15.82 6.80
CA ARG A 195 26.97 15.99 6.31
C ARG A 195 26.81 17.18 5.35
N ARG A 196 27.67 18.21 5.47
CA ARG A 196 27.70 19.38 4.58
C ARG A 196 28.31 19.07 3.21
N GLU A 197 29.33 18.21 3.13
CA GLU A 197 29.98 17.79 1.89
C GLU A 197 29.09 16.82 1.11
N MET A 198 28.39 15.94 1.82
CA MET A 198 27.42 15.01 1.27
C MET A 198 26.22 15.74 0.60
N ASN A 199 25.70 16.78 1.24
CA ASN A 199 24.63 17.61 0.67
C ASN A 199 25.11 18.56 -0.45
N ARG A 200 26.42 18.83 -0.53
CA ARG A 200 27.04 19.56 -1.66
C ARG A 200 27.26 18.64 -2.86
N ALA A 201 27.62 17.37 -2.63
CA ALA A 201 27.75 16.35 -3.68
C ALA A 201 26.39 15.99 -4.29
N LYS A 202 25.35 15.77 -3.47
CA LYS A 202 23.98 15.52 -3.95
C LYS A 202 23.44 16.65 -4.84
N ARG A 203 23.74 17.92 -4.49
CA ARG A 203 23.35 19.09 -5.30
C ARG A 203 24.14 19.22 -6.62
N LYS A 204 25.40 18.77 -6.66
CA LYS A 204 26.18 18.74 -7.90
C LYS A 204 25.68 17.67 -8.87
N VAL A 205 25.25 16.51 -8.37
CA VAL A 205 24.71 15.40 -9.18
C VAL A 205 23.36 15.76 -9.82
N LEU A 206 22.48 16.43 -9.08
CA LEU A 206 21.20 16.93 -9.62
C LEU A 206 21.41 17.94 -10.75
N TYR A 207 22.38 18.87 -10.61
CA TYR A 207 22.68 19.87 -11.64
C TYR A 207 23.26 19.26 -12.92
N THR A 208 24.08 18.21 -12.79
CA THR A 208 24.58 17.46 -13.96
C THR A 208 23.50 16.62 -14.64
N PHE A 209 22.47 16.18 -13.92
CA PHE A 209 21.36 15.39 -14.46
C PHE A 209 20.35 16.25 -15.23
N GLU A 210 20.09 17.47 -14.76
CA GLU A 210 19.22 18.44 -15.41
C GLU A 210 19.79 18.93 -16.76
N LEU A 211 21.13 18.95 -16.90
CA LEU A 211 21.81 19.25 -18.17
C LEU A 211 21.77 18.10 -19.19
N LEU A 212 21.63 16.83 -18.75
CA LEU A 212 21.61 15.67 -19.65
C LEU A 212 20.22 15.38 -20.24
N PHE A 213 19.16 15.88 -19.58
CA PHE A 213 17.77 15.70 -20.04
C PHE A 213 17.37 16.67 -21.17
N ILE A 214 18.07 17.81 -21.30
CA ILE A 214 17.77 18.82 -22.33
C ILE A 214 18.28 18.40 -23.72
N THR A 215 19.16 17.41 -23.83
CA THR A 215 19.85 17.09 -25.09
C THR A 215 19.35 15.85 -25.84
N ASN A 216 18.40 15.07 -25.31
CA ASN A 216 17.86 13.89 -26.00
C ASN A 216 16.37 14.02 -26.34
N THR A 217 16.10 14.67 -27.47
CA THR A 217 14.83 14.59 -28.20
C THR A 217 14.72 13.21 -28.87
N PHE A 218 13.79 12.37 -28.40
CA PHE A 218 13.49 11.08 -29.04
C PHE A 218 12.62 11.28 -30.30
N PRO A 219 12.94 10.65 -31.44
CA PRO A 219 12.04 10.61 -32.59
C PRO A 219 10.95 9.53 -32.39
N LEU A 220 9.71 9.90 -32.70
CA LEU A 220 8.58 8.98 -32.88
C LEU A 220 8.84 8.06 -34.07
N ASN A 221 8.83 6.74 -33.87
CA ASN A 221 8.76 5.79 -34.99
C ASN A 221 7.47 4.96 -34.91
N ALA A 222 6.81 4.87 -36.06
CA ALA A 222 5.50 4.30 -36.26
C ALA A 222 5.60 2.85 -36.73
N GLY A 223 4.62 2.04 -36.30
CA GLY A 223 4.21 0.82 -36.99
C GLY A 223 5.02 -0.43 -36.66
N SER A 224 4.45 -1.32 -35.85
CA SER A 224 4.64 -2.76 -36.01
C SER A 224 3.38 -3.51 -35.63
N LYS A 225 2.97 -4.38 -36.55
CA LYS A 225 1.72 -5.14 -36.54
C LYS A 225 1.76 -6.20 -35.43
N CYS A 226 0.70 -6.25 -34.63
CA CYS A 226 0.50 -7.21 -33.56
C CYS A 226 0.15 -8.58 -34.14
N SER A 227 0.94 -9.62 -33.80
CA SER A 227 0.56 -11.02 -33.99
C SER A 227 -0.21 -11.49 -32.75
N ALA A 228 -1.44 -11.95 -32.96
CA ALA A 228 -2.38 -12.34 -31.92
C ALA A 228 -1.83 -13.43 -30.98
N SER A 229 -1.53 -13.04 -29.74
CA SER A 229 -1.56 -13.95 -28.60
C SER A 229 -3.00 -14.01 -28.10
N SER A 230 -3.46 -15.22 -27.77
CA SER A 230 -4.82 -15.54 -27.33
C SER A 230 -5.23 -14.70 -26.10
N GLU A 231 -5.90 -13.58 -26.30
CA GLU A 231 -6.51 -12.76 -25.25
C GLU A 231 -7.60 -13.57 -24.55
N LEU A 232 -7.42 -13.82 -23.26
CA LEU A 232 -8.53 -14.15 -22.36
C LEU A 232 -9.50 -12.98 -22.42
N VAL A 233 -10.65 -13.17 -23.07
CA VAL A 233 -11.69 -12.13 -23.17
C VAL A 233 -12.25 -11.92 -21.77
N SER A 234 -11.68 -10.96 -21.04
CA SER A 234 -12.23 -10.52 -19.77
C SER A 234 -13.62 -9.95 -19.99
N GLY A 235 -14.57 -10.28 -19.11
CA GLY A 235 -15.95 -9.85 -19.22
C GLY A 235 -16.08 -8.33 -19.24
N VAL A 236 -17.05 -7.83 -20.01
CA VAL A 236 -17.34 -6.41 -20.18
C VAL A 236 -18.83 -6.20 -19.96
N PRO A 237 -19.25 -5.11 -19.28
CA PRO A 237 -20.66 -4.80 -19.13
C PRO A 237 -21.28 -4.38 -20.48
N ASP A 238 -22.53 -4.75 -20.71
CA ASP A 238 -23.26 -4.33 -21.90
C ASP A 238 -23.69 -2.85 -21.82
N GLY A 239 -24.22 -2.32 -22.93
CA GLY A 239 -24.73 -0.94 -23.00
C GLY A 239 -25.93 -0.65 -22.10
N THR A 240 -26.49 -1.67 -21.43
CA THR A 240 -27.58 -1.54 -20.46
C THR A 240 -27.10 -1.55 -19.01
N GLY A 241 -25.79 -1.75 -18.80
CA GLY A 241 -25.19 -1.83 -17.46
C GLY A 241 -25.32 -3.19 -16.81
N CYS A 242 -25.58 -4.24 -17.60
CA CYS A 242 -25.65 -5.62 -17.14
C CYS A 242 -24.40 -6.41 -17.56
N TRP A 243 -24.02 -7.39 -16.73
CA TRP A 243 -22.96 -8.33 -17.09
C TRP A 243 -23.55 -9.46 -17.94
N PRO A 244 -22.92 -9.83 -19.08
CA PRO A 244 -23.38 -10.98 -19.86
C PRO A 244 -23.33 -12.28 -19.05
N ASP A 245 -24.32 -13.17 -19.24
CA ASP A 245 -24.38 -14.47 -18.55
C ASP A 245 -23.17 -15.38 -18.83
N SER A 246 -22.42 -15.10 -19.88
CA SER A 246 -21.16 -15.81 -20.20
C SER A 246 -20.01 -15.46 -19.25
N VAL A 247 -20.13 -14.40 -18.45
CA VAL A 247 -19.09 -13.92 -17.54
C VAL A 247 -19.21 -14.62 -16.20
N VAL A 248 -18.45 -15.72 -16.07
CA VAL A 248 -18.47 -16.59 -14.88
C VAL A 248 -17.49 -16.10 -13.80
N ASP A 249 -16.34 -15.59 -14.22
CA ASP A 249 -15.30 -15.09 -13.32
C ASP A 249 -15.46 -13.58 -13.07
N TRP A 250 -14.87 -13.09 -11.98
CA TRP A 250 -14.98 -11.68 -11.64
C TRP A 250 -14.25 -10.81 -12.68
N PRO A 251 -14.92 -9.86 -13.35
CA PRO A 251 -14.37 -9.15 -14.52
C PRO A 251 -13.10 -8.34 -14.24
N LEU A 252 -12.93 -7.87 -13.01
CA LEU A 252 -11.80 -7.06 -12.58
C LEU A 252 -10.66 -7.90 -11.97
N GLU A 253 -10.78 -9.24 -11.96
CA GLU A 253 -9.76 -10.14 -11.41
C GLU A 253 -8.38 -9.93 -12.07
N PRO A 254 -8.23 -9.86 -13.41
CA PRO A 254 -6.91 -9.65 -14.02
C PRO A 254 -6.28 -8.30 -13.62
N PHE A 255 -7.10 -7.25 -13.50
CA PHE A 255 -6.63 -5.94 -13.07
C PHE A 255 -6.20 -5.99 -11.59
N ALA A 256 -7.00 -6.60 -10.72
CA ALA A 256 -6.65 -6.77 -9.32
C ALA A 256 -5.39 -7.62 -9.12
N GLU A 257 -5.23 -8.71 -9.88
CA GLU A 257 -4.02 -9.55 -9.85
C GLU A 257 -2.77 -8.76 -10.27
N SER A 258 -2.86 -7.96 -11.34
CA SER A 258 -1.74 -7.10 -11.76
C SER A 258 -1.34 -6.11 -10.66
N LEU A 259 -2.32 -5.48 -9.99
CA LEU A 259 -2.02 -4.56 -8.90
C LEU A 259 -1.41 -5.28 -7.68
N CYS A 260 -1.93 -6.47 -7.33
CA CYS A 260 -1.38 -7.30 -6.27
C CYS A 260 0.08 -7.71 -6.54
N GLN A 261 0.45 -7.93 -7.80
CA GLN A 261 1.84 -8.17 -8.18
C GLN A 261 2.69 -6.90 -8.06
N ASP A 262 2.16 -5.76 -8.52
CA ASP A 262 2.85 -4.46 -8.48
C ASP A 262 3.11 -3.96 -7.03
N LEU A 263 2.35 -4.44 -6.03
CA LEU A 263 2.65 -4.20 -4.60
C LEU A 263 4.04 -4.70 -4.17
N PHE A 264 4.61 -5.66 -4.88
CA PHE A 264 5.94 -6.24 -4.60
C PHE A 264 7.00 -5.81 -5.63
N SER A 265 6.73 -4.72 -6.35
CA SER A 265 7.72 -4.06 -7.21
C SER A 265 8.85 -3.47 -6.37
N GLN A 266 10.06 -3.46 -6.92
CA GLN A 266 11.21 -2.81 -6.27
C GLN A 266 11.09 -1.29 -6.26
N LYS A 267 10.32 -0.72 -7.20
CA LYS A 267 10.07 0.71 -7.29
C LYS A 267 8.93 1.10 -6.35
N TRP A 268 9.20 1.95 -5.37
CA TRP A 268 8.19 2.39 -4.40
C TRP A 268 7.04 3.15 -5.07
N GLU A 269 7.29 3.81 -6.20
CA GLU A 269 6.29 4.52 -6.99
C GLU A 269 5.24 3.56 -7.54
N VAL A 270 5.69 2.42 -8.07
CA VAL A 270 4.81 1.35 -8.56
C VAL A 270 4.00 0.77 -7.42
N ARG A 271 4.64 0.49 -6.27
CA ARG A 271 3.94 -0.01 -5.07
C ARG A 271 2.87 0.97 -4.60
N HIS A 272 3.20 2.26 -4.55
CA HIS A 272 2.27 3.32 -4.16
C HIS A 272 1.09 3.40 -5.14
N GLY A 273 1.35 3.45 -6.45
CA GLY A 273 0.28 3.50 -7.45
C GLY A 273 -0.64 2.29 -7.38
N ALA A 274 -0.07 1.09 -7.21
CA ALA A 274 -0.81 -0.16 -7.07
C ALA A 274 -1.69 -0.18 -5.81
N ALA A 275 -1.12 0.19 -4.66
CA ALA A 275 -1.86 0.27 -3.41
C ALA A 275 -3.03 1.25 -3.49
N THR A 276 -2.82 2.42 -4.09
CA THR A 276 -3.86 3.45 -4.23
C THR A 276 -4.99 2.96 -5.15
N ALA A 277 -4.65 2.31 -6.27
CA ALA A 277 -5.66 1.75 -7.17
C ALA A 277 -6.43 0.58 -6.54
N LEU A 278 -5.76 -0.30 -5.79
CA LEU A 278 -6.40 -1.39 -5.03
C LEU A 278 -7.38 -0.84 -4.00
N ARG A 279 -6.99 0.22 -3.28
CA ARG A 279 -7.88 0.90 -2.33
C ARG A 279 -9.17 1.35 -3.02
N GLU A 280 -9.08 2.05 -4.15
CA GLU A 280 -10.27 2.51 -4.89
C GLU A 280 -11.10 1.36 -5.44
N LEU A 281 -10.45 0.30 -5.92
CA LEU A 281 -11.12 -0.89 -6.42
C LEU A 281 -11.92 -1.59 -5.32
N ILE A 282 -11.31 -1.82 -4.16
CA ILE A 282 -11.97 -2.46 -3.01
C ILE A 282 -13.11 -1.57 -2.53
N ARG A 283 -12.90 -0.25 -2.47
CA ARG A 283 -13.90 0.72 -2.02
C ARG A 283 -15.14 0.80 -2.91
N LEU A 284 -15.01 0.65 -4.22
CA LEU A 284 -16.15 0.77 -5.14
C LEU A 284 -16.82 -0.57 -5.44
N HIS A 285 -16.03 -1.64 -5.54
CA HIS A 285 -16.51 -2.97 -5.97
C HIS A 285 -16.58 -3.98 -4.82
N GLY A 286 -16.15 -3.61 -3.61
CA GLY A 286 -16.49 -4.30 -2.38
C GLY A 286 -17.86 -3.87 -1.87
N LYS A 287 -18.73 -4.82 -1.50
CA LYS A 287 -20.09 -4.54 -1.01
C LYS A 287 -20.04 -3.62 0.24
N GLY A 288 -20.51 -2.36 0.13
CA GLY A 288 -20.90 -1.53 1.29
C GLY A 288 -19.99 -0.37 1.74
N LEU A 289 -19.21 0.27 0.85
CA LEU A 289 -18.12 1.18 1.25
C LEU A 289 -18.31 2.69 0.97
N ASP A 290 -19.50 3.24 1.23
CA ASP A 290 -19.73 4.71 1.12
C ASP A 290 -19.10 5.54 2.28
N ARG A 291 -18.51 4.89 3.30
CA ARG A 291 -18.04 5.56 4.54
C ARG A 291 -16.52 5.74 4.68
N PHE A 292 -15.70 5.32 3.71
CA PHE A 292 -14.22 5.36 3.84
C PHE A 292 -13.57 6.67 3.31
N GLY A 293 -14.36 7.60 2.77
CA GLY A 293 -13.86 8.77 2.02
C GLY A 293 -13.00 9.77 2.81
N ASP A 294 -13.05 9.72 4.15
CA ASP A 294 -12.55 10.80 5.00
C ASP A 294 -11.12 10.57 5.55
N PHE A 295 -10.49 9.42 5.29
CA PHE A 295 -9.22 9.06 5.93
C PHE A 295 -7.97 9.17 5.03
N VAL A 296 -8.00 10.00 3.98
CA VAL A 296 -6.83 10.27 3.14
C VAL A 296 -6.05 11.47 3.69
N SER A 297 -4.86 11.23 4.26
CA SER A 297 -3.95 12.31 4.67
C SER A 297 -2.84 12.53 3.63
N ASP A 298 -2.61 13.79 3.25
CA ASP A 298 -1.64 14.17 2.20
C ASP A 298 -0.16 14.26 2.67
N GLN A 299 0.12 14.10 3.97
CA GLN A 299 1.48 14.14 4.52
C GLN A 299 1.74 12.87 5.31
N VAL A 300 2.56 11.97 4.75
CA VAL A 300 2.81 10.67 5.36
C VAL A 300 4.28 10.31 5.32
N VAL A 301 4.81 9.91 6.47
CA VAL A 301 6.20 9.46 6.66
C VAL A 301 6.49 8.19 5.83
N ALA A 302 5.48 7.34 5.64
CA ALA A 302 5.58 6.08 4.91
C ALA A 302 4.41 5.91 3.92
N PRO A 303 4.46 6.52 2.72
CA PRO A 303 3.32 6.61 1.80
C PRO A 303 2.79 5.25 1.36
N VAL A 304 3.67 4.27 1.12
CA VAL A 304 3.23 2.91 0.73
C VAL A 304 2.54 2.20 1.90
N ARG A 305 3.10 2.26 3.11
CA ARG A 305 2.53 1.60 4.29
C ARG A 305 1.15 2.18 4.63
N GLU A 306 1.00 3.50 4.57
CA GLU A 306 -0.28 4.17 4.81
C GLU A 306 -1.34 3.75 3.80
N THR A 307 -1.02 3.80 2.51
CA THR A 307 -1.98 3.44 1.47
C THR A 307 -2.36 1.96 1.54
N CYS A 308 -1.42 1.06 1.84
CA CYS A 308 -1.73 -0.34 2.08
C CYS A 308 -2.62 -0.53 3.32
N ALA A 309 -2.39 0.21 4.41
CA ALA A 309 -3.22 0.15 5.60
C ALA A 309 -4.63 0.71 5.35
N GLN A 310 -4.78 1.73 4.52
CA GLN A 310 -6.09 2.23 4.04
C GLN A 310 -6.84 1.16 3.24
N ALA A 311 -6.16 0.50 2.29
CA ALA A 311 -6.74 -0.60 1.53
C ALA A 311 -7.18 -1.74 2.45
N LEU A 312 -6.37 -2.08 3.45
CA LEU A 312 -6.71 -3.07 4.46
C LEU A 312 -7.91 -2.64 5.32
N GLY A 313 -8.02 -1.36 5.68
CA GLY A 313 -9.21 -0.80 6.34
C GLY A 313 -10.48 -1.01 5.52
N SER A 314 -10.41 -0.78 4.21
CA SER A 314 -11.55 -1.05 3.30
C SER A 314 -11.92 -2.53 3.30
N LEU A 315 -10.94 -3.44 3.35
CA LEU A 315 -11.19 -4.88 3.47
C LEU A 315 -11.83 -5.27 4.81
N PHE A 316 -11.44 -4.65 5.92
CA PHE A 316 -12.04 -4.93 7.24
C PHE A 316 -13.53 -4.64 7.29
N LEU A 317 -14.02 -3.67 6.53
CA LEU A 317 -15.45 -3.38 6.44
C LEU A 317 -16.23 -4.41 5.60
N LEU A 318 -15.57 -5.14 4.71
CA LEU A 318 -16.17 -6.24 3.94
C LEU A 318 -16.22 -7.57 4.71
N MET A 319 -15.35 -7.73 5.71
CA MET A 319 -15.23 -8.96 6.48
C MET A 319 -16.25 -8.98 7.63
N PRO A 320 -17.10 -10.02 7.74
CA PRO A 320 -17.86 -10.26 8.95
C PRO A 320 -16.89 -10.37 10.13
N GLY A 321 -17.20 -9.68 11.22
CA GLY A 321 -16.40 -9.75 12.44
C GLY A 321 -17.31 -9.74 13.66
N GLY A 322 -16.73 -10.01 14.82
CA GLY A 322 -17.44 -10.15 16.09
C GLY A 322 -17.52 -11.59 16.57
N GLN A 323 -17.60 -11.79 17.89
CA GLN A 323 -17.66 -13.10 18.54
C GLN A 323 -18.83 -13.99 18.07
N ASP A 324 -19.95 -13.38 17.67
CA ASP A 324 -21.15 -14.07 17.17
C ASP A 324 -21.19 -14.23 15.64
N ALA A 325 -20.21 -13.65 14.93
CA ALA A 325 -20.15 -13.81 13.49
C ALA A 325 -19.78 -15.27 13.18
N LYS A 326 -20.55 -15.89 12.27
CA LYS A 326 -20.10 -17.06 11.52
C LYS A 326 -18.94 -16.63 10.61
N ASP A 327 -17.81 -16.21 11.17
CA ASP A 327 -16.56 -16.06 10.43
C ASP A 327 -16.15 -17.46 10.00
N THR A 328 -16.74 -17.93 8.90
CA THR A 328 -16.61 -19.30 8.40
C THR A 328 -15.16 -19.67 8.12
N ASN A 329 -14.26 -18.67 8.01
CA ASN A 329 -12.85 -18.87 7.68
C ASN A 329 -11.87 -18.27 8.71
N GLY A 330 -12.32 -17.52 9.72
CA GLY A 330 -11.46 -16.92 10.75
C GLY A 330 -10.53 -15.81 10.22
N VAL A 331 -10.87 -15.19 9.09
CA VAL A 331 -9.96 -14.31 8.34
C VAL A 331 -9.73 -13.01 9.10
N PHE A 332 -10.80 -12.41 9.62
CA PHE A 332 -10.74 -11.16 10.36
C PHE A 332 -9.80 -11.29 11.58
N HIS A 333 -10.05 -12.30 12.41
CA HIS A 333 -9.23 -12.56 13.60
C HIS A 333 -7.81 -13.04 13.25
N GLY A 334 -7.63 -13.74 12.13
CA GLY A 334 -6.32 -14.13 11.62
C GLY A 334 -5.46 -12.92 11.26
N ILE A 335 -6.01 -11.97 10.50
CA ILE A 335 -5.33 -10.70 10.15
C ILE A 335 -5.04 -9.91 11.42
N LEU A 336 -6.02 -9.74 12.32
CA LEU A 336 -5.80 -9.04 13.59
C LEU A 336 -4.68 -9.69 14.42
N SER A 337 -4.62 -11.02 14.44
CA SER A 337 -3.54 -11.73 15.14
C SER A 337 -2.17 -11.47 14.51
N ILE A 338 -2.07 -11.37 13.18
CA ILE A 338 -0.82 -11.03 12.50
C ILE A 338 -0.41 -9.59 12.83
N VAL A 339 -1.36 -8.64 12.77
CA VAL A 339 -1.13 -7.23 13.12
C VAL A 339 -0.60 -7.09 14.55
N LEU A 340 -1.21 -7.79 15.52
CA LEU A 340 -0.74 -7.75 16.91
C LEU A 340 0.65 -8.38 17.08
N LYS A 341 0.99 -9.43 16.31
CA LYS A 341 2.34 -10.02 16.35
C LYS A 341 3.40 -9.08 15.77
N LEU A 342 3.07 -8.32 14.73
CA LEU A 342 3.98 -7.33 14.13
C LEU A 342 4.36 -6.19 15.09
N LEU A 343 3.49 -5.87 16.06
CA LEU A 343 3.80 -4.88 17.10
C LEU A 343 4.90 -5.33 18.07
N GLY A 344 5.15 -6.63 18.18
CA GLY A 344 6.20 -7.20 19.04
C GLY A 344 7.54 -7.39 18.34
N HIS A 345 7.69 -6.97 17.08
CA HIS A 345 8.93 -7.12 16.32
C HIS A 345 9.93 -5.99 16.57
N ASP A 346 11.22 -6.28 16.43
CA ASP A 346 12.31 -5.32 16.65
C ASP A 346 12.37 -4.22 15.58
N GLU A 347 11.90 -4.51 14.37
CA GLU A 347 11.83 -3.56 13.26
C GLU A 347 10.71 -2.55 13.46
N TRP A 348 11.05 -1.26 13.53
CA TRP A 348 10.07 -0.19 13.72
C TRP A 348 9.10 -0.08 12.54
N GLU A 349 9.51 -0.46 11.33
CA GLU A 349 8.65 -0.48 10.14
C GLU A 349 7.48 -1.45 10.29
N ALA A 350 7.71 -2.60 10.93
CA ALA A 350 6.69 -3.60 11.22
C ALA A 350 5.70 -3.06 12.26
N ARG A 351 6.22 -2.49 13.36
CA ARG A 351 5.40 -1.90 14.42
C ARG A 351 4.57 -0.73 13.92
N HIS A 352 5.18 0.20 13.19
CA HIS A 352 4.50 1.33 12.55
C HIS A 352 3.40 0.85 11.59
N GLY A 353 3.71 -0.10 10.70
CA GLY A 353 2.73 -0.65 9.75
C GLY A 353 1.54 -1.31 10.45
N ALA A 354 1.78 -2.01 11.56
CA ALA A 354 0.74 -2.60 12.38
C ALA A 354 -0.16 -1.56 13.06
N LEU A 355 0.40 -0.47 13.61
CA LEU A 355 -0.39 0.62 14.20
C LEU A 355 -1.25 1.34 13.16
N LEU A 356 -0.74 1.50 11.93
CA LEU A 356 -1.57 2.01 10.84
C LEU A 356 -2.74 1.07 10.51
N ALA A 357 -2.50 -0.24 10.45
CA ALA A 357 -3.59 -1.20 10.26
C ALA A 357 -4.64 -1.10 11.38
N LEU A 358 -4.23 -0.93 12.64
CA LEU A 358 -5.13 -0.72 13.77
C LEU A 358 -5.88 0.62 13.68
N LYS A 359 -5.21 1.71 13.27
CA LYS A 359 -5.84 3.02 13.03
C LYS A 359 -7.03 2.90 12.10
N TYR A 360 -6.83 2.29 10.93
CA TYR A 360 -7.89 2.14 9.95
C TYR A 360 -8.94 1.12 10.34
N LEU A 361 -8.58 0.06 11.07
CA LEU A 361 -9.54 -0.88 11.63
C LEU A 361 -10.51 -0.18 12.61
N LEU A 362 -9.95 0.54 13.59
CA LEU A 362 -10.72 1.26 14.61
C LEU A 362 -11.58 2.38 14.01
N ALA A 363 -11.07 3.04 12.96
CA ALA A 363 -11.78 4.08 12.25
C ALA A 363 -13.06 3.61 11.53
N VAL A 364 -13.12 2.34 11.11
CA VAL A 364 -14.19 1.87 10.21
C VAL A 364 -15.07 0.78 10.79
N ARG A 365 -14.63 0.11 11.86
CA ARG A 365 -15.38 -0.93 12.55
C ARG A 365 -15.93 -0.44 13.88
N ASP A 366 -16.66 0.67 13.81
CA ASP A 366 -17.40 1.25 14.93
C ASP A 366 -18.30 0.21 15.62
N ASP A 367 -18.90 -0.65 14.80
CA ASP A 367 -19.77 -1.76 15.19
C ASP A 367 -19.10 -2.81 16.10
N LEU A 368 -17.77 -2.90 16.08
CA LEU A 368 -16.99 -3.88 16.84
C LEU A 368 -16.11 -3.28 17.93
N LEU A 369 -16.22 -1.97 18.21
CA LEU A 369 -15.28 -1.29 19.13
C LEU A 369 -15.27 -1.89 20.53
N ASP A 370 -16.43 -2.30 21.04
CA ASP A 370 -16.56 -2.87 22.38
C ASP A 370 -15.78 -4.20 22.54
N GLU A 371 -15.56 -4.94 21.44
CA GLU A 371 -14.76 -6.17 21.42
C GLU A 371 -13.29 -5.90 21.07
N ILE A 372 -13.04 -5.10 20.03
CA ILE A 372 -11.70 -4.93 19.46
C ILE A 372 -10.86 -4.02 20.34
N LEU A 373 -11.40 -2.88 20.80
CA LEU A 373 -10.60 -1.85 21.46
C LEU A 373 -9.93 -2.39 22.74
N PRO A 374 -10.63 -3.09 23.67
CA PRO A 374 -9.98 -3.66 24.84
C PRO A 374 -8.87 -4.67 24.49
N ARG A 375 -9.01 -5.39 23.37
CA ARG A 375 -8.03 -6.37 22.91
C ARG A 375 -6.77 -5.74 22.34
N VAL A 376 -6.89 -4.64 21.59
CA VAL A 376 -5.74 -3.99 20.93
C VAL A 376 -5.11 -2.89 21.78
N PHE A 377 -5.85 -2.34 22.74
CA PHE A 377 -5.43 -1.22 23.58
C PHE A 377 -4.07 -1.42 24.26
N PRO A 378 -3.76 -2.57 24.90
CA PRO A 378 -2.44 -2.77 25.53
C PRO A 378 -1.28 -2.60 24.55
N ALA A 379 -1.45 -3.08 23.31
CA ALA A 379 -0.42 -2.99 22.28
C ALA A 379 -0.29 -1.56 21.72
N ILE A 380 -1.39 -0.81 21.63
CA ILE A 380 -1.37 0.60 21.23
C ILE A 380 -0.65 1.45 22.29
N ILE A 381 -0.89 1.20 23.58
CA ILE A 381 -0.20 1.92 24.68
C ILE A 381 1.29 1.62 24.70
N GLN A 382 1.67 0.37 24.42
CA GLN A 382 3.08 0.02 24.20
C GLN A 382 3.66 0.83 23.03
N GLY A 383 2.94 0.90 21.90
CA GLY A 383 3.35 1.69 20.74
C GLY A 383 3.45 3.20 21.01
N LEU A 384 2.59 3.76 21.88
CA LEU A 384 2.68 5.16 22.31
C LEU A 384 3.97 5.44 23.11
N SER A 385 4.57 4.40 23.70
CA SER A 385 5.82 4.48 24.45
C SER A 385 7.02 3.92 23.67
N ASP A 386 6.89 3.75 22.35
CA ASP A 386 7.95 3.26 21.49
C ASP A 386 9.14 4.24 21.45
N PRO A 387 10.39 3.76 21.33
CA PRO A 387 11.55 4.64 21.15
C PRO A 387 11.56 5.40 19.82
N VAL A 388 10.76 4.98 18.83
CA VAL A 388 10.67 5.66 17.53
C VAL A 388 9.43 6.55 17.49
N ASP A 389 9.64 7.86 17.32
CA ASP A 389 8.59 8.88 17.35
C ASP A 389 7.46 8.63 16.34
N ASP A 390 7.79 8.13 15.14
CA ASP A 390 6.80 7.80 14.12
C ASP A 390 5.87 6.66 14.56
N VAL A 391 6.39 5.69 15.32
CA VAL A 391 5.59 4.60 15.90
C VAL A 391 4.67 5.17 16.98
N GLY A 392 5.20 6.03 17.86
CA GLY A 392 4.39 6.75 18.85
C GLY A 392 3.27 7.58 18.21
N ALA A 393 3.59 8.33 17.15
CA ALA A 393 2.64 9.15 16.41
C ALA A 393 1.55 8.30 15.74
N ALA A 394 1.91 7.15 15.17
CA ALA A 394 0.96 6.19 14.61
C ALA A 394 0.03 5.60 15.69
N ALA A 395 0.56 5.30 16.88
CA ALA A 395 -0.25 4.81 18.02
C ALA A 395 -1.25 5.87 18.49
N ALA A 396 -0.80 7.12 18.63
CA ALA A 396 -1.69 8.22 18.98
C ALA A 396 -2.77 8.42 17.91
N SER A 397 -2.37 8.45 16.63
CA SER A 397 -3.29 8.56 15.50
C SER A 397 -4.31 7.43 15.43
N ALA A 398 -3.96 6.21 15.87
CA ALA A 398 -4.89 5.08 15.89
C ALA A 398 -6.05 5.27 16.88
N LEU A 399 -5.85 6.04 17.95
CA LEU A 399 -6.88 6.31 18.96
C LEU A 399 -7.75 7.52 18.64
N ILE A 400 -7.29 8.45 17.78
CA ILE A 400 -8.04 9.68 17.46
C ILE A 400 -9.48 9.39 16.97
N PRO A 401 -9.71 8.49 16.00
CA PRO A 401 -11.06 8.24 15.48
C PRO A 401 -12.03 7.69 16.54
N VAL A 402 -11.49 7.06 17.58
CA VAL A 402 -12.27 6.39 18.65
C VAL A 402 -12.13 7.08 19.99
N ALA A 403 -11.58 8.30 20.03
CA ALA A 403 -11.33 9.03 21.27
C ALA A 403 -12.60 9.19 22.12
N TYR A 404 -13.74 9.38 21.46
CA TYR A 404 -15.06 9.50 22.07
C TYR A 404 -15.48 8.24 22.86
N ALA A 405 -14.99 7.06 22.49
CA ALA A 405 -15.32 5.79 23.12
C ALA A 405 -14.37 5.44 24.30
N LEU A 406 -13.21 6.09 24.40
CA LEU A 406 -12.19 5.76 25.41
C LEU A 406 -12.70 5.91 26.85
N PRO A 407 -13.42 6.99 27.25
CA PRO A 407 -13.91 7.12 28.63
C PRO A 407 -14.96 6.07 29.01
N ARG A 408 -15.62 5.45 28.01
CA ARG A 408 -16.63 4.41 28.21
C ARG A 408 -15.99 3.02 28.30
N LEU A 409 -14.95 2.77 27.51
CA LEU A 409 -14.38 1.43 27.33
C LEU A 409 -13.11 1.17 28.15
N LEU A 410 -12.43 2.23 28.60
CA LEU A 410 -11.21 2.12 29.40
C LEU A 410 -11.48 2.47 30.86
N LYS A 411 -10.63 1.98 31.75
CA LYS A 411 -10.62 2.40 33.16
C LYS A 411 -10.09 3.83 33.26
N SER A 412 -10.54 4.59 34.26
CA SER A 412 -10.06 5.97 34.49
C SER A 412 -8.53 6.06 34.58
N ALA A 413 -7.88 5.08 35.23
CA ALA A 413 -6.42 5.02 35.32
C ALA A 413 -5.72 4.80 33.97
N GLU A 414 -6.34 4.05 33.06
CA GLU A 414 -5.80 3.81 31.71
C GLU A 414 -5.94 5.07 30.85
N LEU A 415 -7.07 5.78 30.95
CA LEU A 415 -7.28 7.05 30.27
C LEU A 415 -6.32 8.14 30.77
N GLU A 416 -6.11 8.20 32.09
CA GLU A 416 -5.16 9.13 32.71
C GLU A 416 -3.72 8.83 32.28
N ALA A 417 -3.34 7.56 32.20
CA ALA A 417 -2.02 7.16 31.70
C ALA A 417 -1.75 7.64 30.27
N ILE A 418 -2.76 7.59 29.38
CA ILE A 418 -2.65 8.14 28.02
C ILE A 418 -2.33 9.63 28.07
N VAL A 419 -3.13 10.40 28.81
CA VAL A 419 -2.99 11.86 28.89
C VAL A 419 -1.62 12.24 29.46
N ILE A 420 -1.18 11.59 30.52
CA ILE A 420 0.14 11.82 31.11
C ILE A 420 1.25 11.51 30.09
N ARG A 421 1.15 10.37 29.39
CA ARG A 421 2.16 9.97 28.40
C ARG A 421 2.22 10.95 27.24
N LEU A 422 1.09 11.43 26.73
CA LEU A 422 1.04 12.43 25.67
C LEU A 422 1.73 13.74 26.06
N TRP A 423 1.50 14.23 27.29
CA TRP A 423 2.20 15.42 27.78
C TRP A 423 3.71 15.20 27.93
N GLN A 424 4.15 14.01 28.36
CA GLN A 424 5.57 13.66 28.41
C GLN A 424 6.19 13.68 27.02
N LEU A 425 5.56 13.01 26.04
CA LEU A 425 6.01 12.98 24.65
C LEU A 425 6.11 14.40 24.09
N LEU A 426 5.09 15.24 24.27
CA LEU A 426 5.12 16.63 23.81
C LEU A 426 6.25 17.46 24.44
N LYS A 427 6.67 17.14 25.66
CA LYS A 427 7.80 17.80 26.32
C LYS A 427 9.16 17.29 25.80
N GLU A 428 9.20 16.03 25.38
CA GLU A 428 10.40 15.36 24.85
C GLU A 428 10.66 15.71 23.37
N GLN A 429 9.63 16.13 22.64
CA GLN A 429 9.72 16.47 21.21
C GLN A 429 10.23 17.90 20.95
N ASP A 430 10.96 18.07 19.85
CA ASP A 430 11.27 19.39 19.30
C ASP A 430 9.99 20.05 18.75
N ASP A 431 9.85 21.38 18.90
CA ASP A 431 8.65 22.18 18.53
C ASP A 431 8.17 22.02 17.05
N LEU A 432 8.97 21.39 16.19
CA LEU A 432 8.72 21.19 14.75
C LEU A 432 8.54 19.72 14.35
N ALA A 433 8.51 18.77 15.28
CA ALA A 433 8.37 17.35 14.96
C ALA A 433 6.95 17.03 14.45
N ALA A 434 6.85 16.32 13.31
CA ALA A 434 5.58 15.92 12.72
C ALA A 434 4.73 15.04 13.65
N ALA A 435 5.38 14.30 14.56
CA ALA A 435 4.75 13.48 15.59
C ALA A 435 3.86 14.30 16.54
N CYS A 436 4.23 15.56 16.84
CA CYS A 436 3.48 16.45 17.71
C CYS A 436 2.03 16.65 17.26
N ASN A 437 1.77 16.65 15.94
CA ASN A 437 0.41 16.78 15.41
C ASN A 437 -0.50 15.65 15.88
N SER A 438 0.02 14.42 15.90
CA SER A 438 -0.75 13.25 16.35
C SER A 438 -0.97 13.27 17.85
N PHE A 439 0.06 13.64 18.62
CA PHE A 439 -0.03 13.73 20.08
C PHE A 439 -1.01 14.82 20.52
N MET A 440 -0.88 16.03 19.96
CA MET A 440 -1.80 17.14 20.20
C MET A 440 -3.21 16.80 19.74
N GLY A 441 -3.35 16.13 18.58
CA GLY A 441 -4.64 15.69 18.05
C GLY A 441 -5.38 14.76 19.01
N LEU A 442 -4.70 13.74 19.52
CA LEU A 442 -5.31 12.81 20.49
C LEU A 442 -5.61 13.50 21.82
N LEU A 443 -4.69 14.33 22.31
CA LEU A 443 -4.89 15.06 23.56
C LEU A 443 -6.12 15.99 23.46
N ALA A 444 -6.24 16.75 22.37
CA ALA A 444 -7.40 17.60 22.12
C ALA A 444 -8.69 16.79 21.98
N ALA A 445 -8.65 15.64 21.29
CA ALA A 445 -9.79 14.76 21.13
C ALA A 445 -10.28 14.18 22.47
N ILE A 446 -9.38 13.86 23.42
CA ILE A 446 -9.75 13.37 24.75
C ILE A 446 -10.24 14.52 25.64
N LEU A 447 -9.47 15.61 25.76
CA LEU A 447 -9.75 16.70 26.68
C LEU A 447 -10.97 17.55 26.27
N SER A 448 -11.42 17.45 25.02
CA SER A 448 -12.68 18.08 24.60
C SER A 448 -13.93 17.33 25.08
N LEU A 449 -13.79 16.12 25.64
CA LEU A 449 -14.91 15.27 26.06
C LEU A 449 -15.31 15.54 27.52
N PRO A 450 -16.57 15.89 27.81
CA PRO A 450 -17.06 16.03 29.19
C PRO A 450 -16.88 14.76 30.03
N ALA A 451 -17.07 13.58 29.42
CA ALA A 451 -16.88 12.30 30.08
C ALA A 451 -15.42 12.05 30.50
N ALA A 452 -14.44 12.54 29.72
CA ALA A 452 -13.04 12.41 30.08
C ALA A 452 -12.70 13.27 31.31
N HIS A 453 -13.26 14.48 31.43
CA HIS A 453 -13.04 15.34 32.60
C HIS A 453 -13.50 14.70 33.91
N ALA A 454 -14.51 13.84 33.89
CA ALA A 454 -14.96 13.12 35.08
C ALA A 454 -14.00 11.99 35.50
N CYS A 455 -13.21 11.48 34.55
CA CYS A 455 -12.27 10.39 34.76
C CYS A 455 -10.83 10.86 35.05
N LEU A 456 -10.48 12.08 34.63
CA LEU A 456 -9.15 12.65 34.77
C LEU A 456 -9.03 13.44 36.07
N THR A 457 -7.88 13.30 36.76
CA THR A 457 -7.57 14.20 37.85
C THR A 457 -7.28 15.61 37.30
N PRO A 458 -7.76 16.69 37.96
CA PRO A 458 -7.42 18.05 37.54
C PRO A 458 -5.91 18.23 37.65
N GLN A 459 -5.23 18.42 36.51
CA GLN A 459 -3.82 18.78 36.53
C GLN A 459 -3.69 20.21 37.08
N PRO A 460 -2.83 20.45 38.09
CA PRO A 460 -2.60 21.79 38.58
C PRO A 460 -1.90 22.61 37.50
N LEU A 461 -2.67 23.47 36.81
CA LEU A 461 -2.13 24.52 35.98
C LEU A 461 -1.38 25.49 36.91
N SER A 462 -0.05 25.39 36.92
CA SER A 462 0.92 26.22 37.67
C SER A 462 0.99 26.06 39.20
N GLN A 463 2.01 25.34 39.68
CA GLN A 463 2.59 25.55 41.02
C GLN A 463 4.12 25.74 41.05
N ASP A 464 4.81 25.76 39.89
CA ASP A 464 6.29 25.81 39.87
C ASP A 464 6.91 27.19 39.62
N SER A 465 6.13 28.29 39.57
CA SER A 465 6.70 29.61 39.29
C SER A 465 6.93 30.51 40.51
N ASN A 466 6.97 29.98 41.74
CA ASN A 466 7.00 30.86 42.92
C ASN A 466 7.90 30.44 44.10
N ASN A 467 9.00 29.70 43.90
CA ASN A 467 9.88 29.41 45.06
C ASN A 467 11.39 29.22 44.83
N THR A 468 12.01 29.97 43.91
CA THR A 468 13.49 30.04 43.84
C THR A 468 14.01 31.46 43.68
N HIS A 469 13.58 32.39 44.54
CA HIS A 469 14.35 33.60 44.88
C HIS A 469 13.97 34.09 46.27
N LYS A 470 14.50 33.44 47.31
CA LYS A 470 14.69 34.03 48.65
C LYS A 470 15.53 33.09 49.52
N LYS A 471 16.86 33.19 49.39
CA LYS A 471 17.78 33.59 50.46
C LYS A 471 19.20 33.62 49.94
#